data_AF-A0AA35W795-F1
#
_entry.id   AF-A0AA35W795-F1
#
_cell.length_a   1.000
_cell.length_b   1.000
_cell.length_c   1.000
_cell.angle_alpha   90.00
_cell.angle_beta   90.00
_cell.angle_gamma   90.00
#
_symmetry.space_group_name_H-M   'P 1'
#
loop_
_entity.id
_entity.type
_entity.pdbx_description
1 polymer ?
#
loop_
_entity_poly.entity_id
_entity_poly.type
_entity_poly.pdbx_seq_one_letter_code
_entity_poly.pdbx_strand_id
1 'polypeptide(L)'
;KHVFSLCVSSQGRRESCFACSRDHRPVRALQSLTRQVSKLLAAANAPLHCHLSAPAREDLARLQRGYRVKEKERKTEGDQSQYTLRKQQSMIESLQAENADLKKNLSLAGSRQNELKSQLVREKFDELLSHQRQYKESVAEEEKATEILDQKIRDLERDIAQQRKHMGGVHGGEQQHGGLQKQLRVMENRLEKSSVRFNSSLATNSQLRMKIDHLRQEKAVFEGIHKKLQKELLSCKRNIGEVIEASTQGYDSRDEAQTKLLSLKEKADKEVAQYEMEVKELQRQIDYDRKLRDFMNRKNQERAEAHMEIEARKMRKEVEKTSTRERTVLSYEQAFEKIKKATGITDIDQLVSKFIDVEDQNFALFNFVNELNAEIETVRDKISQVTEEIEKFKGQGVEMEEKRRAILRDLEAELARVEEEAGEFERRFKTSTATVEQLLTGVDSVFTKTGCDSSAITSLLGGHSGVTETTILQYLGVVEQKTNELLQLQAFIKAKESGDPEQ
;
A
#
# COMPACT_ATOMS: atom_id res chain seq x y z
N LYS A 1 -52.21 -11.46 -69.32
CA LYS A 1 -52.37 -10.06 -68.85
C LYS A 1 -51.55 -9.19 -69.80
N HIS A 2 -52.14 -8.86 -70.95
CA HIS A 2 -52.64 -7.54 -71.36
C HIS A 2 -51.49 -6.53 -71.61
N VAL A 3 -51.12 -6.23 -72.87
CA VAL A 3 -51.80 -5.42 -73.94
C VAL A 3 -51.57 -3.93 -73.67
N PHE A 4 -50.97 -3.13 -74.57
CA PHE A 4 -51.47 -2.53 -75.84
C PHE A 4 -50.26 -2.22 -76.76
N SER A 5 -50.18 -2.46 -78.07
CA SER A 5 -51.05 -2.17 -79.24
C SER A 5 -51.04 -0.70 -79.73
N LEU A 6 -50.56 -0.50 -80.97
CA LEU A 6 -51.17 0.21 -82.13
C LEU A 6 -50.12 0.22 -83.29
N CYS A 7 -50.25 -0.50 -84.42
CA CYS A 7 -51.11 -0.33 -85.63
C CYS A 7 -50.79 0.99 -86.40
N VAL A 8 -50.47 1.08 -87.71
CA VAL A 8 -51.18 0.61 -88.95
C VAL A 8 -50.28 0.81 -90.21
N SER A 9 -50.31 -0.19 -91.13
CA SER A 9 -50.33 -0.22 -92.63
C SER A 9 -49.46 0.72 -93.52
N SER A 10 -49.12 0.47 -94.80
CA SER A 10 -49.65 -0.41 -95.88
C SER A 10 -48.68 -0.55 -97.10
N GLN A 11 -48.56 -1.78 -97.63
CA GLN A 11 -48.63 -2.25 -99.05
C GLN A 11 -47.87 -1.60 -100.23
N GLY A 12 -47.27 -2.47 -101.09
CA GLY A 12 -47.38 -2.33 -102.57
C GLY A 12 -46.33 -2.97 -103.52
N ARG A 13 -46.53 -4.26 -103.92
CA ARG A 13 -46.34 -4.96 -105.25
C ARG A 13 -44.97 -4.92 -106.01
N ARG A 14 -44.34 -6.02 -106.46
CA ARG A 14 -44.64 -7.02 -107.56
C ARG A 14 -44.82 -6.35 -108.93
N GLU A 15 -44.31 -6.75 -110.10
CA GLU A 15 -43.66 -7.90 -110.79
C GLU A 15 -42.90 -7.26 -112.00
N SER A 16 -42.00 -7.84 -112.80
CA SER A 16 -42.20 -8.94 -113.76
C SER A 16 -40.93 -9.22 -114.59
N CYS A 17 -40.74 -10.49 -114.96
CA CYS A 17 -39.79 -11.03 -115.94
C CYS A 17 -40.16 -10.71 -117.41
N PHE A 18 -39.21 -10.94 -118.33
CA PHE A 18 -39.28 -11.59 -119.67
C PHE A 18 -38.04 -11.10 -120.48
N ALA A 19 -37.02 -11.89 -120.84
CA ALA A 19 -36.89 -13.09 -121.68
C ALA A 19 -36.74 -12.80 -123.20
N CYS A 20 -35.70 -13.44 -123.77
CA CYS A 20 -35.54 -13.88 -125.18
C CYS A 20 -35.47 -12.81 -126.29
N SER A 21 -34.84 -13.01 -127.46
CA SER A 21 -33.78 -13.87 -127.98
C SER A 21 -33.63 -13.51 -129.48
N ARG A 22 -32.52 -13.95 -130.09
CA ARG A 22 -32.37 -14.36 -131.51
C ARG A 22 -32.30 -13.35 -132.68
N ASP A 23 -31.23 -13.61 -133.45
CA ASP A 23 -31.17 -13.89 -134.89
C ASP A 23 -30.99 -12.81 -135.98
N HIS A 24 -29.97 -13.13 -136.79
CA HIS A 24 -29.82 -13.01 -138.25
C HIS A 24 -29.68 -11.65 -138.96
N ARG A 25 -28.46 -11.46 -139.53
CA ARG A 25 -28.11 -11.39 -140.98
C ARG A 25 -29.19 -10.90 -141.98
N PRO A 26 -28.81 -10.59 -143.24
CA PRO A 26 -27.74 -9.75 -143.81
C PRO A 26 -28.41 -8.74 -144.79
N VAL A 27 -27.69 -8.15 -145.76
CA VAL A 27 -28.10 -7.95 -147.18
C VAL A 27 -27.26 -6.84 -147.84
N ARG A 28 -26.51 -7.26 -148.87
CA ARG A 28 -26.10 -6.48 -150.04
C ARG A 28 -27.33 -6.24 -150.94
N ALA A 29 -27.41 -5.09 -151.59
CA ALA A 29 -28.05 -4.80 -152.91
C ALA A 29 -28.67 -3.40 -152.80
N LEU A 30 -28.38 -2.44 -153.69
CA LEU A 30 -28.63 -2.38 -155.13
C LEU A 30 -27.59 -1.37 -155.69
N GLN A 31 -26.72 -1.64 -156.66
CA GLN A 31 -26.95 -2.02 -158.05
C GLN A 31 -28.13 -1.31 -158.74
N SER A 32 -27.74 -0.49 -159.72
CA SER A 32 -28.34 -0.38 -161.06
C SER A 32 -29.15 0.87 -161.38
N LEU A 33 -28.99 1.27 -162.65
CA LEU A 33 -29.81 2.15 -163.47
C LEU A 33 -29.59 3.64 -163.17
N THR A 34 -29.05 4.44 -164.09
CA THR A 34 -29.39 4.59 -165.51
C THR A 34 -28.20 5.31 -166.18
N ARG A 35 -27.49 4.77 -167.18
CA ARG A 35 -27.87 4.65 -168.60
C ARG A 35 -28.65 5.85 -169.16
N GLN A 36 -28.11 6.40 -170.25
CA GLN A 36 -28.79 7.21 -171.27
C GLN A 36 -29.17 8.65 -170.92
N VAL A 37 -28.23 9.58 -171.21
CA VAL A 37 -28.45 10.65 -172.19
C VAL A 37 -27.12 10.77 -172.96
N SER A 38 -26.92 10.08 -174.08
CA SER A 38 -27.48 10.40 -175.41
C SER A 38 -27.03 11.79 -175.90
N LYS A 39 -26.00 11.79 -176.74
CA LYS A 39 -25.95 12.52 -178.02
C LYS A 39 -26.70 13.86 -178.08
N LEU A 40 -25.99 14.95 -177.83
CA LEU A 40 -26.11 16.31 -178.42
C LEU A 40 -24.79 16.99 -178.04
N LEU A 41 -23.86 17.48 -178.87
CA LEU A 41 -23.76 17.89 -180.27
C LEU A 41 -22.27 17.76 -180.63
N ALA A 42 -21.86 16.84 -181.50
CA ALA A 42 -21.52 17.09 -182.90
C ALA A 42 -21.57 18.55 -183.40
N ALA A 43 -20.46 18.93 -184.07
CA ALA A 43 -20.36 19.87 -185.19
C ALA A 43 -20.44 21.38 -184.93
N ALA A 44 -19.29 22.06 -185.11
CA ALA A 44 -19.16 23.18 -186.04
C ALA A 44 -17.67 23.51 -186.32
N ASN A 45 -17.27 23.28 -187.58
CA ASN A 45 -16.40 24.07 -188.47
C ASN A 45 -15.18 24.81 -187.87
N ALA A 46 -13.94 24.50 -188.26
CA ALA A 46 -13.33 24.77 -189.58
C ALA A 46 -13.03 26.27 -189.85
N PRO A 47 -11.91 26.58 -190.53
CA PRO A 47 -11.10 27.79 -190.40
C PRO A 47 -11.62 28.94 -191.28
N LEU A 48 -11.11 30.18 -191.11
CA LEU A 48 -10.81 31.15 -192.19
C LEU A 48 -10.44 32.55 -191.63
N HIS A 49 -9.22 32.96 -191.99
CA HIS A 49 -8.81 34.28 -192.51
C HIS A 49 -9.63 35.57 -192.25
N CYS A 50 -8.86 36.64 -191.97
CA CYS A 50 -9.07 38.05 -192.38
C CYS A 50 -9.98 38.99 -191.56
N HIS A 51 -9.34 40.04 -191.04
CA HIS A 51 -9.77 41.45 -190.90
C HIS A 51 -11.06 41.80 -190.11
N LEU A 52 -10.92 42.40 -188.91
CA LEU A 52 -11.18 43.83 -188.61
C LEU A 52 -11.28 44.16 -187.10
N SER A 53 -10.56 45.23 -186.72
CA SER A 53 -10.79 46.21 -185.63
C SER A 53 -10.63 45.85 -184.12
N ALA A 54 -10.03 46.77 -183.37
CA ALA A 54 -9.29 46.59 -182.11
C ALA A 54 -10.04 46.57 -180.73
N PRO A 55 -11.35 46.83 -180.53
CA PRO A 55 -11.87 46.93 -179.15
C PRO A 55 -12.50 45.67 -178.53
N ALA A 56 -12.72 44.56 -179.26
CA ALA A 56 -13.49 43.42 -178.73
C ALA A 56 -12.69 42.36 -177.93
N ARG A 57 -11.39 42.57 -177.68
CA ARG A 57 -10.50 41.57 -177.01
C ARG A 57 -10.48 41.66 -175.47
N GLU A 58 -11.02 42.70 -174.85
CA GLU A 58 -10.86 42.93 -173.40
C GLU A 58 -11.91 42.25 -172.50
N ASP A 59 -13.16 42.10 -172.95
CA ASP A 59 -14.24 41.56 -172.10
C ASP A 59 -14.19 40.04 -171.90
N LEU A 60 -13.66 39.28 -172.86
CA LEU A 60 -13.54 37.82 -172.75
C LEU A 60 -12.53 37.39 -171.65
N ALA A 61 -11.52 38.22 -171.38
CA ALA A 61 -10.48 37.95 -170.40
C ALA A 61 -10.94 38.15 -168.93
N ARG A 62 -12.07 38.82 -168.70
CA ARG A 62 -12.60 39.10 -167.36
C ARG A 62 -13.46 37.93 -166.85
N LEU A 63 -14.32 37.36 -167.70
CA LEU A 63 -15.18 36.23 -167.35
C LEU A 63 -14.39 34.93 -167.06
N GLN A 64 -13.31 34.67 -167.81
CA GLN A 64 -12.46 33.49 -167.59
C GLN A 64 -11.69 33.51 -166.25
N ARG A 65 -11.48 34.69 -165.65
CA ARG A 65 -10.83 34.82 -164.33
C ARG A 65 -11.77 34.50 -163.17
N GLY A 66 -13.04 34.91 -163.25
CA GLY A 66 -14.04 34.66 -162.19
C GLY A 66 -14.33 33.17 -161.95
N TYR A 67 -14.43 32.38 -163.03
CA TYR A 67 -14.72 30.94 -162.92
C TYR A 67 -13.58 30.15 -162.25
N ARG A 68 -12.32 30.54 -162.50
CA ARG A 68 -11.13 29.93 -161.89
C ARG A 68 -11.03 30.13 -160.38
N VAL A 69 -11.57 31.23 -159.85
CA VAL A 69 -11.51 31.52 -158.40
C VAL A 69 -12.54 30.67 -157.65
N LYS A 70 -13.78 30.62 -158.13
CA LYS A 70 -14.86 29.82 -157.52
C LYS A 70 -14.57 28.31 -157.52
N GLU A 71 -13.91 27.82 -158.57
CA GLU A 71 -13.50 26.41 -158.64
C GLU A 71 -12.35 26.06 -157.69
N LYS A 72 -11.46 27.03 -157.39
CA LYS A 72 -10.44 26.87 -156.35
C LYS A 72 -11.05 26.84 -154.95
N GLU A 73 -11.98 27.74 -154.63
CA GLU A 73 -12.67 27.80 -153.33
C GLU A 73 -13.37 26.48 -153.00
N ARG A 74 -14.13 25.92 -153.96
CA ARG A 74 -14.85 24.65 -153.76
C ARG A 74 -13.91 23.46 -153.54
N LYS A 75 -12.72 23.45 -154.15
CA LYS A 75 -11.70 22.42 -153.91
C LYS A 75 -11.07 22.57 -152.52
N THR A 76 -10.74 23.80 -152.11
CA THR A 76 -10.16 24.05 -150.80
C THR A 76 -11.09 23.70 -149.64
N GLU A 77 -12.40 23.96 -149.75
CA GLU A 77 -13.38 23.58 -148.71
C GLU A 77 -13.61 22.06 -148.67
N GLY A 78 -13.61 21.39 -149.83
CA GLY A 78 -13.64 19.93 -149.92
C GLY A 78 -12.41 19.27 -149.28
N ASP A 79 -11.22 19.83 -149.51
CA ASP A 79 -9.97 19.33 -148.95
C ASP A 79 -9.89 19.57 -147.42
N GLN A 80 -10.37 20.72 -146.92
CA GLN A 80 -10.41 21.02 -145.48
C GLN A 80 -11.39 20.13 -144.71
N SER A 81 -12.56 19.85 -145.28
CA SER A 81 -13.55 18.93 -144.68
C SER A 81 -13.05 17.48 -144.66
N GLN A 82 -12.38 17.00 -145.72
CA GLN A 82 -11.75 15.69 -145.71
C GLN A 82 -10.56 15.61 -144.73
N TYR A 83 -9.78 16.69 -144.60
CA TYR A 83 -8.66 16.75 -143.64
C TYR A 83 -9.16 16.65 -142.19
N THR A 84 -10.21 17.38 -141.83
CA THR A 84 -10.81 17.33 -140.48
C THR A 84 -11.43 15.96 -140.17
N LEU A 85 -12.13 15.36 -141.13
CA LEU A 85 -12.67 14.00 -140.98
C LEU A 85 -11.57 12.95 -140.77
N ARG A 86 -10.47 13.01 -141.53
CA ARG A 86 -9.31 12.11 -141.32
C ARG A 86 -8.68 12.30 -139.95
N LYS A 87 -8.55 13.55 -139.48
CA LYS A 87 -8.00 13.86 -138.16
C LYS A 87 -8.91 13.33 -137.04
N GLN A 88 -10.23 13.48 -137.16
CA GLN A 88 -11.19 12.94 -136.21
C GLN A 88 -11.19 11.40 -136.20
N GLN A 89 -11.12 10.75 -137.36
CA GLN A 89 -11.00 9.29 -137.47
C GLN A 89 -9.71 8.77 -136.81
N SER A 90 -8.57 9.41 -137.08
CA SER A 90 -7.29 9.06 -136.43
C SER A 90 -7.33 9.23 -134.90
N MET A 91 -8.01 10.28 -134.39
CA MET A 91 -8.19 10.46 -132.94
C MET A 91 -9.09 9.38 -132.33
N ILE A 92 -10.17 8.98 -133.03
CA ILE A 92 -11.05 7.90 -132.58
C ILE A 92 -10.29 6.58 -132.53
N GLU A 93 -9.48 6.27 -133.55
CA GLU A 93 -8.64 5.08 -133.56
C GLU A 93 -7.63 5.07 -132.40
N SER A 94 -7.01 6.22 -132.10
CA SER A 94 -6.13 6.38 -130.93
C SER A 94 -6.87 6.13 -129.62
N LEU A 95 -8.05 6.71 -129.43
CA LEU A 95 -8.86 6.53 -128.22
C LEU A 95 -9.42 5.10 -128.09
N GLN A 96 -9.67 4.43 -129.20
CA GLN A 96 -10.06 3.01 -129.21
C GLN A 96 -8.88 2.11 -128.84
N ALA A 97 -7.67 2.42 -129.30
CA ALA A 97 -6.45 1.73 -128.89
C ALA A 97 -6.17 1.91 -127.39
N GLU A 98 -6.25 3.14 -126.88
CA GLU A 98 -6.13 3.43 -125.44
C GLU A 98 -7.18 2.71 -124.61
N ASN A 99 -8.45 2.69 -125.06
CA ASN A 99 -9.50 1.93 -124.38
C ASN A 99 -9.23 0.43 -124.39
N ALA A 100 -8.71 -0.12 -125.49
CA ALA A 100 -8.34 -1.53 -125.56
C ALA A 100 -7.22 -1.86 -124.58
N ASP A 101 -6.21 -0.99 -124.46
CA ASP A 101 -5.09 -1.19 -123.54
C ASP A 101 -5.50 -0.98 -122.07
N LEU A 102 -6.34 0.01 -121.77
CA LEU A 102 -6.94 0.17 -120.43
C LEU A 102 -7.78 -1.04 -120.03
N LYS A 103 -8.57 -1.60 -120.96
CA LYS A 103 -9.32 -2.84 -120.70
C LYS A 103 -8.41 -4.04 -120.44
N LYS A 104 -7.30 -4.17 -121.17
CA LYS A 104 -6.28 -5.20 -120.90
C LYS A 104 -5.65 -5.02 -119.52
N ASN A 105 -5.26 -3.80 -119.17
CA ASN A 105 -4.68 -3.49 -117.86
C ASN A 105 -5.67 -3.76 -116.72
N LEU A 106 -6.95 -3.43 -116.90
CA LEU A 106 -7.99 -3.73 -115.93
C LEU A 106 -8.24 -5.23 -115.80
N SER A 107 -8.18 -5.98 -116.90
CA SER A 107 -8.24 -7.45 -116.88
C SER A 107 -7.02 -8.09 -116.22
N LEU A 108 -5.82 -7.50 -116.36
CA LEU A 108 -4.60 -7.97 -115.69
C LEU A 108 -4.62 -7.62 -114.19
N ALA A 109 -5.12 -6.44 -113.82
CA ALA A 109 -5.30 -6.03 -112.43
C ALA A 109 -6.34 -6.92 -111.71
N GLY A 110 -7.46 -7.20 -112.38
CA GLY A 110 -8.49 -8.16 -111.94
C GLY A 110 -8.17 -9.62 -112.30
N SER A 111 -6.93 -9.93 -112.67
CA SER A 111 -6.53 -11.32 -112.88
C SER A 111 -6.59 -12.06 -111.55
N ARG A 112 -7.13 -13.27 -111.57
CA ARG A 112 -7.21 -14.16 -110.40
C ARG A 112 -5.89 -14.28 -109.64
N GLN A 113 -4.75 -14.23 -110.33
CA GLN A 113 -3.43 -14.28 -109.70
C GLN A 113 -3.12 -13.02 -108.86
N ASN A 114 -3.52 -11.84 -109.32
CA ASN A 114 -3.34 -10.58 -108.59
C ASN A 114 -4.36 -10.43 -107.45
N GLU A 115 -5.57 -10.93 -107.63
CA GLU A 115 -6.57 -11.02 -106.56
C GLU A 115 -6.10 -11.94 -105.43
N LEU A 116 -5.59 -13.13 -105.75
CA LEU A 116 -5.02 -14.06 -104.76
C LEU A 116 -3.82 -13.47 -104.02
N LYS A 117 -2.91 -12.78 -104.73
CA LYS A 117 -1.81 -12.04 -104.08
C LYS A 117 -2.34 -10.95 -103.15
N SER A 118 -3.38 -10.23 -103.56
CA SER A 118 -4.01 -9.20 -102.73
C SER A 118 -4.70 -9.79 -101.49
N GLN A 119 -5.30 -10.97 -101.61
CA GLN A 119 -5.89 -11.71 -100.49
C GLN A 119 -4.82 -12.18 -99.51
N LEU A 120 -3.73 -12.80 -99.99
CA LEU A 120 -2.61 -13.22 -99.16
C LEU A 120 -1.96 -12.05 -98.40
N VAL A 121 -1.89 -10.87 -99.01
CA VAL A 121 -1.38 -9.66 -98.34
C VAL A 121 -2.36 -9.19 -97.26
N ARG A 122 -3.68 -9.28 -97.49
CA ARG A 122 -4.69 -8.94 -96.47
C ARG A 122 -4.65 -9.91 -95.30
N GLU A 123 -4.59 -11.21 -95.56
CA GLU A 123 -4.49 -12.24 -94.52
C GLU A 123 -3.24 -12.02 -93.65
N LYS A 124 -2.08 -11.77 -94.25
CA LYS A 124 -0.86 -11.41 -93.51
C LYS A 124 -1.00 -10.11 -92.72
N PHE A 125 -1.72 -9.13 -93.26
CA PHE A 125 -1.97 -7.87 -92.57
C PHE A 125 -2.87 -8.07 -91.35
N ASP A 126 -3.92 -8.90 -91.48
CA ASP A 126 -4.82 -9.25 -90.39
C ASP A 126 -4.09 -10.05 -89.29
N GLU A 127 -3.21 -10.98 -89.68
CA GLU A 127 -2.32 -11.69 -88.74
C GLU A 127 -1.41 -10.72 -87.98
N LEU A 128 -0.72 -9.80 -88.67
CA LEU A 128 0.15 -8.79 -88.04
C LEU A 128 -0.64 -7.84 -87.12
N LEU A 129 -1.85 -7.45 -87.49
CA LEU A 129 -2.72 -6.66 -86.63
C LEU A 129 -3.16 -7.44 -85.39
N SER A 130 -3.40 -8.74 -85.51
CA SER A 130 -3.72 -9.60 -84.36
C SER A 130 -2.54 -9.68 -83.38
N HIS A 131 -1.32 -9.88 -83.89
CA HIS A 131 -0.10 -9.86 -83.09
C HIS A 131 0.14 -8.49 -82.45
N GLN A 132 -0.08 -7.39 -83.18
CA GLN A 132 0.05 -6.05 -82.62
C GLN A 132 -0.93 -5.83 -81.45
N ARG A 133 -2.18 -6.34 -81.55
CA ARG A 133 -3.15 -6.25 -80.46
C ARG A 133 -2.69 -7.07 -79.25
N GLN A 134 -2.24 -8.32 -79.46
CA GLN A 134 -1.74 -9.18 -78.38
C GLN A 134 -0.54 -8.55 -77.65
N TYR A 135 0.44 -8.03 -78.40
CA TYR A 135 1.60 -7.38 -77.78
C TYR A 135 1.22 -6.10 -77.02
N LYS A 136 0.27 -5.31 -77.54
CA LYS A 136 -0.22 -4.13 -76.81
C LYS A 136 -0.90 -4.50 -75.51
N GLU A 137 -1.69 -5.58 -75.50
CA GLU A 137 -2.35 -6.08 -74.29
C GLU A 137 -1.34 -6.59 -73.27
N SER A 138 -0.37 -7.41 -73.70
CA SER A 138 0.72 -7.89 -72.82
C SER A 138 1.58 -6.74 -72.27
N VAL A 139 1.91 -5.74 -73.08
CA VAL A 139 2.63 -4.54 -72.60
C VAL A 139 1.81 -3.80 -71.55
N ALA A 140 0.50 -3.64 -71.75
CA ALA A 140 -0.36 -2.96 -70.78
C ALA A 140 -0.51 -3.75 -69.46
N GLU A 141 -0.48 -5.08 -69.50
CA GLU A 141 -0.46 -5.92 -68.30
C GLU A 141 0.85 -5.78 -67.52
N GLU A 142 1.99 -5.82 -68.21
CA GLU A 142 3.31 -5.63 -67.60
C GLU A 142 3.49 -4.21 -67.04
N GLU A 143 2.99 -3.17 -67.73
CA GLU A 143 2.97 -1.81 -67.21
C GLU A 143 2.21 -1.72 -65.88
N LYS A 144 1.02 -2.33 -65.78
CA LYS A 144 0.27 -2.40 -64.51
C LYS A 144 1.03 -3.17 -63.43
N ALA A 145 1.70 -4.26 -63.78
CA ALA A 145 2.50 -5.03 -62.82
C ALA A 145 3.68 -4.21 -62.28
N THR A 146 4.35 -3.44 -63.14
CA THR A 146 5.44 -2.53 -62.73
C THR A 146 4.95 -1.42 -61.81
N GLU A 147 3.78 -0.81 -62.11
CA GLU A 147 3.19 0.20 -61.23
C GLU A 147 2.87 -0.35 -59.83
N ILE A 148 2.33 -1.57 -59.75
CA ILE A 148 2.04 -2.23 -58.46
C ILE A 148 3.34 -2.51 -57.68
N LEU A 149 4.39 -2.98 -58.35
CA LEU A 149 5.68 -3.23 -57.71
C LEU A 149 6.33 -1.93 -57.23
N ASP A 150 6.26 -0.85 -58.02
CA ASP A 150 6.76 0.46 -57.63
C ASP A 150 6.02 1.03 -56.41
N GLN A 151 4.72 0.78 -56.29
CA GLN A 151 3.95 1.15 -55.09
C GLN A 151 4.44 0.37 -53.87
N LYS A 152 4.61 -0.95 -54.00
CA LYS A 152 5.13 -1.80 -52.91
C LYS A 152 6.55 -1.41 -52.48
N ILE A 153 7.42 -1.05 -53.44
CA ILE A 153 8.77 -0.55 -53.13
C ILE A 153 8.66 0.73 -52.30
N ARG A 154 7.82 1.68 -52.71
CA ARG A 154 7.64 2.94 -51.96
C ARG A 154 7.09 2.74 -50.55
N ASP A 155 6.17 1.79 -50.37
CA ASP A 155 5.64 1.49 -49.04
C ASP A 155 6.70 0.83 -48.14
N LEU A 156 7.46 -0.14 -48.66
CA LEU A 156 8.56 -0.76 -47.92
C LEU A 156 9.68 0.25 -47.59
N GLU A 157 10.01 1.16 -48.50
CA GLU A 157 10.96 2.25 -48.24
C GLU A 157 10.47 3.17 -47.11
N ARG A 158 9.15 3.45 -47.06
CA ARG A 158 8.54 4.24 -45.99
C ARG A 158 8.63 3.53 -44.65
N ASP A 159 8.35 2.22 -44.62
CA ASP A 159 8.42 1.41 -43.40
C ASP A 159 9.86 1.29 -42.88
N ILE A 160 10.83 1.06 -43.78
CA ILE A 160 12.25 1.06 -43.43
C ILE A 160 12.68 2.41 -42.86
N ALA A 161 12.22 3.53 -43.45
CA ALA A 161 12.53 4.85 -42.94
C ALA A 161 11.91 5.11 -41.55
N GLN A 162 10.68 4.64 -41.30
CA GLN A 162 10.04 4.74 -39.98
C GLN A 162 10.77 3.90 -38.94
N GLN A 163 11.14 2.66 -39.26
CA GLN A 163 11.92 1.80 -38.36
C GLN A 163 13.29 2.40 -38.04
N ARG A 164 13.99 2.98 -39.03
CA ARG A 164 15.27 3.67 -38.80
C ARG A 164 15.13 4.88 -37.88
N LYS A 165 14.02 5.63 -37.98
CA LYS A 165 13.70 6.72 -37.03
C LYS A 165 13.42 6.16 -35.63
N HIS A 166 12.64 5.09 -35.53
CA HIS A 166 12.28 4.48 -34.24
C HIS A 166 13.49 3.89 -33.52
N MET A 167 14.41 3.25 -34.24
CA MET A 167 15.64 2.67 -33.68
C MET A 167 16.71 3.70 -33.29
N GLY A 168 16.46 5.01 -33.48
CA GLY A 168 17.35 6.06 -32.98
C GLY A 168 18.73 6.12 -33.66
N GLY A 169 18.86 5.54 -34.86
CA GLY A 169 20.13 5.46 -35.59
C GLY A 169 21.10 4.40 -35.05
N VAL A 170 22.23 4.20 -35.75
CA VAL A 170 23.20 3.12 -35.48
C VAL A 170 23.79 3.17 -34.06
N HIS A 171 23.86 4.36 -33.45
CA HIS A 171 24.44 4.57 -32.12
C HIS A 171 23.39 4.67 -31.01
N GLY A 172 22.09 4.56 -31.33
CA GLY A 172 20.99 4.67 -30.36
C GLY A 172 21.05 3.57 -29.31
N GLY A 173 21.31 2.33 -29.73
CA GLY A 173 21.45 1.19 -28.81
C GLY A 173 22.66 1.31 -27.89
N GLU A 174 23.81 1.73 -28.42
CA GLU A 174 25.06 1.82 -27.66
C GLU A 174 25.04 2.96 -26.62
N GLN A 175 24.45 4.11 -26.96
CA GLN A 175 24.23 5.20 -26.01
C GLN A 175 23.22 4.83 -24.91
N GLN A 176 22.12 4.17 -25.26
CA GLN A 176 21.14 3.72 -24.26
C GLN A 176 21.75 2.67 -23.33
N HIS A 177 22.49 1.69 -23.87
CA HIS A 177 23.15 0.66 -23.07
C HIS A 177 24.24 1.25 -22.16
N GLY A 178 25.01 2.22 -22.64
CA GLY A 178 25.99 2.96 -21.84
C GLY A 178 25.33 3.82 -20.75
N GLY A 179 24.18 4.43 -21.03
CA GLY A 179 23.37 5.15 -20.04
C GLY A 179 22.82 4.23 -18.96
N LEU A 180 22.25 3.09 -19.36
CA LEU A 180 21.74 2.05 -18.45
C LEU A 180 22.86 1.52 -17.56
N GLN A 181 24.04 1.22 -18.12
CA GLN A 181 25.16 0.70 -17.36
C GLN A 181 25.69 1.71 -16.33
N LYS A 182 25.72 3.01 -16.68
CA LYS A 182 26.05 4.08 -15.72
C LYS A 182 25.02 4.15 -14.59
N GLN A 183 23.73 4.07 -14.92
CA GLN A 183 22.67 4.04 -13.90
C GLN A 183 22.80 2.80 -13.00
N LEU A 184 23.07 1.63 -13.57
CA LEU A 184 23.28 0.38 -12.85
C LEU A 184 24.43 0.54 -11.83
N ARG A 185 25.58 1.08 -12.25
CA ARG A 185 26.70 1.39 -11.34
C ARG A 185 26.35 2.38 -10.24
N VAL A 186 25.55 3.41 -10.53
CA VAL A 186 25.11 4.37 -9.51
C VAL A 186 24.20 3.70 -8.49
N MET A 187 23.28 2.84 -8.95
CA MET A 187 22.37 2.10 -8.07
C MET A 187 23.11 1.07 -7.22
N GLU A 188 24.08 0.35 -7.79
CA GLU A 188 24.99 -0.55 -7.06
C GLU A 188 25.77 0.20 -5.98
N ASN A 189 26.40 1.33 -6.31
CA ASN A 189 27.12 2.15 -5.34
C ASN A 189 26.21 2.70 -4.23
N ARG A 190 24.95 3.05 -4.55
CA ARG A 190 23.96 3.49 -3.54
C ARG A 190 23.57 2.34 -2.62
N LEU A 191 23.37 1.15 -3.17
CA LEU A 191 23.07 -0.05 -2.40
C LEU A 191 24.24 -0.40 -1.47
N GLU A 192 25.46 -0.43 -1.99
CA GLU A 192 26.67 -0.71 -1.21
C GLU A 192 26.83 0.30 -0.05
N LYS A 193 26.71 1.60 -0.33
CA LYS A 193 26.74 2.64 0.71
C LYS A 193 25.63 2.46 1.75
N SER A 194 24.44 2.01 1.34
CA SER A 194 23.34 1.72 2.27
C SER A 194 23.67 0.51 3.15
N SER A 195 24.19 -0.57 2.56
CA SER A 195 24.60 -1.78 3.28
C SER A 195 25.74 -1.51 4.27
N VAL A 196 26.74 -0.71 3.90
CA VAL A 196 27.82 -0.29 4.81
C VAL A 196 27.27 0.50 6.00
N ARG A 197 26.35 1.45 5.76
CA ARG A 197 25.69 2.20 6.85
C ARG A 197 24.87 1.31 7.76
N PHE A 198 24.12 0.37 7.19
CA PHE A 198 23.34 -0.60 7.95
C PHE A 198 24.24 -1.48 8.83
N ASN A 199 25.32 -2.03 8.28
CA ASN A 199 26.28 -2.84 9.03
C ASN A 199 26.97 -2.01 10.13
N SER A 200 27.31 -0.74 9.85
CA SER A 200 27.84 0.17 10.85
C SER A 200 26.85 0.40 12.00
N SER A 201 25.57 0.62 11.69
CA SER A 201 24.52 0.76 12.70
C SER A 201 24.27 -0.53 13.49
N LEU A 202 24.40 -1.70 12.88
CA LEU A 202 24.34 -2.98 13.60
C LEU A 202 25.52 -3.15 14.55
N ALA A 203 26.73 -2.77 14.13
CA ALA A 203 27.92 -2.83 14.97
C ALA A 203 27.80 -1.89 16.18
N THR A 204 27.32 -0.65 15.97
CA THR A 204 27.08 0.28 17.09
C THR A 204 25.96 -0.22 18.00
N ASN A 205 24.88 -0.80 17.46
CA ASN A 205 23.82 -1.40 18.26
C ASN A 205 24.34 -2.55 19.13
N SER A 206 25.19 -3.42 18.57
CA SER A 206 25.84 -4.51 19.29
C SER A 206 26.70 -3.98 20.44
N GLN A 207 27.53 -2.95 20.19
CA GLN A 207 28.32 -2.30 21.23
C GLN A 207 27.47 -1.67 22.34
N LEU A 208 26.36 -1.01 21.96
CA LEU A 208 25.42 -0.43 22.93
C LEU A 208 24.75 -1.51 23.78
N ARG A 209 24.38 -2.65 23.21
CA ARG A 209 23.84 -3.81 23.96
C ARG A 209 24.85 -4.32 24.97
N MET A 210 26.11 -4.52 24.56
CA MET A 210 27.18 -4.93 25.48
C MET A 210 27.36 -3.92 26.62
N LYS A 211 27.31 -2.62 26.32
CA LYS A 211 27.41 -1.56 27.34
C LYS A 211 26.22 -1.59 28.30
N ILE A 212 25.00 -1.81 27.80
CA ILE A 212 23.80 -1.95 28.64
C ILE A 212 23.95 -3.16 29.57
N ASP A 213 24.40 -4.31 29.06
CA ASP A 213 24.57 -5.52 29.86
C ASP A 213 25.66 -5.35 30.91
N HIS A 214 26.77 -4.67 30.58
CA HIS A 214 27.79 -4.32 31.56
C HIS A 214 27.23 -3.41 32.68
N LEU A 215 26.50 -2.34 32.33
CA LEU A 215 25.89 -1.45 33.31
C LEU A 215 24.84 -2.16 34.17
N ARG A 216 24.11 -3.15 33.63
CA ARG A 216 23.18 -3.99 34.39
C ARG A 216 23.91 -4.86 35.41
N GLN A 217 25.05 -5.45 35.03
CA GLN A 217 25.88 -6.22 35.96
C GLN A 217 26.44 -5.33 37.07
N GLU A 218 26.97 -4.15 36.74
CA GLU A 218 27.44 -3.19 37.73
C GLU A 218 26.32 -2.77 38.69
N LYS A 219 25.13 -2.45 38.17
CA LYS A 219 23.96 -2.13 39.00
C LYS A 219 23.62 -3.27 39.95
N ALA A 220 23.62 -4.52 39.50
CA ALA A 220 23.35 -5.67 40.35
C ALA A 220 24.38 -5.81 41.49
N VAL A 221 25.67 -5.56 41.20
CA VAL A 221 26.73 -5.52 42.22
C VAL A 221 26.48 -4.40 43.23
N PHE A 222 26.17 -3.18 42.75
CA PHE A 222 25.85 -2.04 43.61
C PHE A 222 24.63 -2.29 44.50
N GLU A 223 23.56 -2.85 43.97
CA GLU A 223 22.38 -3.22 44.75
C GLU A 223 22.71 -4.29 45.81
N GLY A 224 23.58 -5.24 45.47
CA GLY A 224 24.10 -6.22 46.41
C GLY A 224 24.85 -5.58 47.58
N ILE A 225 25.74 -4.63 47.29
CA ILE A 225 26.49 -3.88 48.32
C ILE A 225 25.54 -3.01 49.16
N HIS A 226 24.61 -2.30 48.51
CA HIS A 226 23.63 -1.46 49.21
C HIS A 226 22.78 -2.27 50.19
N LYS A 227 22.29 -3.45 49.79
CA LYS A 227 21.55 -4.36 50.68
C LYS A 227 22.39 -4.83 51.88
N LYS A 228 23.68 -5.08 51.69
CA LYS A 228 24.61 -5.43 52.80
C LYS A 228 24.76 -4.27 53.78
N LEU A 229 25.07 -3.08 53.27
CA LEU A 229 25.20 -1.87 54.09
C LEU A 229 23.90 -1.54 54.84
N GLN A 230 22.75 -1.72 54.21
CA GLN A 230 21.46 -1.53 54.87
C GLN A 230 21.23 -2.52 56.02
N LYS A 231 21.62 -3.79 55.84
CA LYS A 231 21.56 -4.79 56.92
C LYS A 231 22.51 -4.44 58.07
N GLU A 232 23.74 -4.02 57.76
CA GLU A 232 24.72 -3.59 58.77
C GLU A 232 24.22 -2.37 59.55
N LEU A 233 23.63 -1.39 58.87
CA LEU A 233 23.03 -0.21 59.50
C LEU A 233 21.87 -0.59 60.43
N LEU A 234 21.00 -1.52 60.02
CA LEU A 234 19.92 -2.02 60.88
C LEU A 234 20.47 -2.79 62.09
N SER A 235 21.51 -3.60 61.91
CA SER A 235 22.18 -4.30 63.01
C SER A 235 22.80 -3.31 63.99
N CYS A 236 23.50 -2.29 63.49
CA CYS A 236 24.08 -1.24 64.32
C CYS A 236 23.02 -0.49 65.12
N LYS A 237 21.87 -0.15 64.51
CA LYS A 237 20.73 0.46 65.22
C LYS A 237 20.18 -0.44 66.33
N ARG A 238 20.09 -1.75 66.11
CA ARG A 238 19.69 -2.71 67.16
C ARG A 238 20.70 -2.74 68.30
N ASN A 239 21.98 -2.86 67.99
CA ASN A 239 23.05 -2.85 68.99
C ASN A 239 23.04 -1.54 69.81
N ILE A 240 22.79 -0.39 69.16
CA ILE A 240 22.62 0.89 69.86
C ILE A 240 21.42 0.83 70.81
N GLY A 241 20.28 0.29 70.36
CA GLY A 241 19.09 0.08 71.20
C GLY A 241 19.39 -0.78 72.43
N GLU A 242 20.04 -1.93 72.23
CA GLU A 242 20.45 -2.86 73.30
C GLU A 242 21.38 -2.18 74.32
N VAL A 243 22.36 -1.39 73.86
CA VAL A 243 23.27 -0.65 74.75
C VAL A 243 22.53 0.44 75.53
N ILE A 244 21.56 1.12 74.91
CA ILE A 244 20.72 2.12 75.58
C ILE A 244 19.87 1.44 76.66
N GLU A 245 19.19 0.33 76.35
CA GLU A 245 18.38 -0.43 77.30
C GLU A 245 19.22 -0.92 78.49
N ALA A 246 20.39 -1.51 78.23
CA ALA A 246 21.32 -1.94 79.27
C ALA A 246 21.81 -0.76 80.13
N SER A 247 22.06 0.40 79.51
CA SER A 247 22.47 1.62 80.23
C SER A 247 21.34 2.13 81.12
N THR A 248 20.11 2.22 80.62
CA THR A 248 18.93 2.62 81.39
C THR A 248 18.71 1.68 82.57
N GLN A 249 18.78 0.36 82.36
CA GLN A 249 18.67 -0.62 83.44
C GLN A 249 19.76 -0.43 84.52
N GLY A 250 20.99 -0.11 84.10
CA GLY A 250 22.08 0.23 85.02
C GLY A 250 21.81 1.51 85.82
N TYR A 251 21.22 2.53 85.20
CA TYR A 251 20.81 3.77 85.87
C TYR A 251 19.70 3.52 86.90
N ASP A 252 18.67 2.75 86.54
CA ASP A 252 17.55 2.41 87.43
C ASP A 252 18.05 1.62 88.65
N SER A 253 18.89 0.61 88.42
CA SER A 253 19.49 -0.20 89.50
C SER A 253 20.32 0.66 90.46
N ARG A 254 21.07 1.64 89.92
CA ARG A 254 21.85 2.59 90.72
C ARG A 254 20.94 3.50 91.54
N ASP A 255 19.88 4.04 90.93
CA ASP A 255 18.94 4.94 91.59
C ASP A 255 18.18 4.25 92.73
N GLU A 256 17.76 3.00 92.49
CA GLU A 256 17.20 2.15 93.54
C GLU A 256 18.18 1.95 94.71
N ALA A 257 19.45 1.62 94.41
CA ALA A 257 20.47 1.43 95.42
C ALA A 257 20.75 2.74 96.20
N GLN A 258 20.76 3.87 95.51
CA GLN A 258 20.94 5.19 96.12
C GLN A 258 19.77 5.54 97.04
N THR A 259 18.54 5.26 96.61
CA THR A 259 17.32 5.46 97.41
C THR A 259 17.31 4.58 98.66
N LYS A 260 17.67 3.29 98.50
CA LYS A 260 17.85 2.36 99.63
C LYS A 260 18.91 2.86 100.60
N LEU A 261 20.06 3.33 100.10
CA LEU A 261 21.14 3.88 100.93
C LEU A 261 20.68 5.12 101.71
N LEU A 262 19.96 6.05 101.07
CA LEU A 262 19.39 7.22 101.75
C LEU A 262 18.42 6.80 102.86
N SER A 263 17.52 5.84 102.59
CA SER A 263 16.59 5.34 103.61
C SER A 263 17.30 4.70 104.81
N LEU A 264 18.42 3.99 104.59
CA LEU A 264 19.22 3.39 105.66
C LEU A 264 19.98 4.45 106.47
N LYS A 265 20.49 5.50 105.81
CA LYS A 265 21.10 6.64 106.50
C LYS A 265 20.09 7.35 107.40
N GLU A 266 18.90 7.66 106.90
CA GLU A 266 17.85 8.30 107.70
C GLU A 266 17.43 7.44 108.90
N LYS A 267 17.38 6.11 108.75
CA LYS A 267 17.14 5.20 109.87
C LYS A 267 18.27 5.23 110.89
N ALA A 268 19.52 5.15 110.45
CA ALA A 268 20.69 5.23 111.32
C ALA A 268 20.74 6.57 112.08
N ASP A 269 20.45 7.69 111.42
CA ASP A 269 20.42 9.02 112.05
C ASP A 269 19.31 9.10 113.11
N LYS A 270 18.14 8.51 112.86
CA LYS A 270 17.04 8.41 113.84
C LYS A 270 17.43 7.53 115.04
N GLU A 271 18.07 6.39 114.81
CA GLU A 271 18.56 5.50 115.86
C GLU A 271 19.61 6.19 116.74
N VAL A 272 20.55 6.94 116.13
CA VAL A 272 21.54 7.74 116.87
C VAL A 272 20.83 8.81 117.71
N ALA A 273 19.88 9.54 117.14
CA ALA A 273 19.12 10.56 117.86
C ALA A 273 18.33 9.96 119.05
N GLN A 274 17.71 8.80 118.86
CA GLN A 274 17.02 8.07 119.92
C GLN A 274 17.99 7.62 121.01
N TYR A 275 19.13 7.02 120.63
CA TYR A 275 20.17 6.62 121.56
C TYR A 275 20.71 7.81 122.38
N GLU A 276 20.95 8.97 121.74
CA GLU A 276 21.34 10.19 122.45
C GLU A 276 20.29 10.67 123.45
N MET A 277 19.01 10.56 123.12
CA MET A 277 17.91 10.89 124.04
C MET A 277 17.87 9.93 125.23
N GLU A 278 18.01 8.63 124.98
CA GLU A 278 18.06 7.60 126.04
C GLU A 278 19.25 7.81 126.97
N VAL A 279 20.44 8.09 126.42
CA VAL A 279 21.65 8.39 127.20
C VAL A 279 21.43 9.64 128.07
N LYS A 280 20.82 10.70 127.54
CA LYS A 280 20.51 11.91 128.32
C LYS A 280 19.53 11.62 129.45
N GLU A 281 18.50 10.80 129.21
CA GLU A 281 17.52 10.45 130.24
C GLU A 281 18.14 9.56 131.33
N LEU A 282 18.95 8.57 130.96
CA LEU A 282 19.74 7.77 131.90
C LEU A 282 20.69 8.65 132.73
N GLN A 283 21.35 9.64 132.10
CA GLN A 283 22.20 10.58 132.82
C GLN A 283 21.40 11.42 133.82
N ARG A 284 20.19 11.86 133.47
CA ARG A 284 19.29 12.59 134.39
C ARG A 284 18.86 11.72 135.57
N GLN A 285 18.57 10.44 135.33
CA GLN A 285 18.26 9.48 136.39
C GLN A 285 19.47 9.28 137.32
N ILE A 286 20.68 9.11 136.77
CA ILE A 286 21.91 8.99 137.55
C ILE A 286 22.17 10.26 138.38
N ASP A 287 22.00 11.45 137.80
CA ASP A 287 22.16 12.72 138.51
C ASP A 287 21.12 12.91 139.61
N TYR A 288 19.87 12.48 139.36
CA TYR A 288 18.82 12.45 140.38
C TYR A 288 19.19 11.50 141.53
N ASP A 289 19.61 10.28 141.21
CA ASP A 289 20.05 9.29 142.19
C ASP A 289 21.29 9.73 142.96
N ARG A 290 22.21 10.45 142.29
CA ARG A 290 23.39 11.03 142.93
C ARG A 290 22.98 12.15 143.89
N LYS A 291 22.11 13.06 143.47
CA LYS A 291 21.55 14.11 144.34
C LYS A 291 20.75 13.53 145.51
N LEU A 292 19.98 12.48 145.27
CA LEU A 292 19.23 11.77 146.31
C LEU A 292 20.18 11.07 147.28
N ARG A 293 21.22 10.40 146.78
CA ARG A 293 22.28 9.82 147.62
C ARG A 293 23.03 10.89 148.42
N ASP A 294 23.40 12.01 147.81
CA ASP A 294 24.06 13.11 148.51
C ASP A 294 23.14 13.77 149.55
N PHE A 295 21.84 13.88 149.26
CA PHE A 295 20.83 14.36 150.20
C PHE A 295 20.64 13.37 151.36
N MET A 296 20.51 12.07 151.06
CA MET A 296 20.45 11.01 152.06
C MET A 296 21.73 10.94 152.88
N ASN A 297 22.90 11.12 152.29
CA ASN A 297 24.18 11.17 152.99
C ASN A 297 24.28 12.40 153.89
N ARG A 298 23.88 13.60 153.45
CA ARG A 298 23.82 14.79 154.31
C ARG A 298 22.80 14.63 155.44
N LYS A 299 21.61 14.09 155.15
CA LYS A 299 20.61 13.76 156.17
C LYS A 299 21.06 12.64 157.08
N ASN A 300 21.86 11.68 156.59
CA ASN A 300 22.46 10.60 157.38
C ASN A 300 23.69 11.06 158.15
N GLN A 301 24.37 12.14 157.75
CA GLN A 301 25.41 12.80 158.52
C GLN A 301 24.79 13.59 159.68
N GLU A 302 23.74 14.38 159.42
CA GLU A 302 22.91 15.04 160.45
C GLU A 302 22.19 14.02 161.34
N ARG A 303 21.82 12.86 160.80
CA ARG A 303 21.25 11.75 161.56
C ARG A 303 22.32 10.91 162.26
N ALA A 304 23.56 10.79 161.80
CA ALA A 304 24.60 10.05 162.54
C ALA A 304 24.97 10.76 163.85
N GLU A 305 24.85 12.09 163.88
CA GLU A 305 24.98 12.91 165.10
C GLU A 305 23.72 12.89 165.98
N ALA A 306 22.55 12.49 165.44
CA ALA A 306 21.27 12.38 166.18
C ALA A 306 20.76 10.92 166.41
N HIS A 307 21.35 9.90 165.78
CA HIS A 307 20.97 8.48 165.86
C HIS A 307 21.60 7.74 167.03
N MET A 308 22.55 8.35 167.74
CA MET A 308 22.99 7.82 169.04
C MET A 308 22.04 8.17 170.19
N GLU A 309 21.04 9.05 169.98
CA GLU A 309 20.15 9.53 171.05
C GLU A 309 18.65 9.18 170.87
N ILE A 310 18.22 8.64 169.71
CA ILE A 310 16.79 8.40 169.42
C ILE A 310 16.53 7.00 168.80
N GLU A 311 17.34 6.00 169.15
CA GLU A 311 17.04 4.56 168.97
C GLU A 311 16.17 4.00 170.12
N ALA A 312 15.48 4.87 170.87
CA ALA A 312 14.65 4.53 172.03
C ALA A 312 13.16 4.89 171.89
N ARG A 313 12.64 5.16 170.69
CA ARG A 313 11.18 5.39 170.52
C ARG A 313 10.60 4.94 169.18
N LYS A 314 10.52 3.62 169.05
CA LYS A 314 9.50 2.82 168.34
C LYS A 314 8.38 3.59 167.62
N MET A 315 8.36 3.41 166.29
CA MET A 315 7.23 2.90 165.50
C MET A 315 5.83 3.45 165.78
N ARG A 316 5.30 4.30 164.87
CA ARG A 316 3.94 4.15 164.28
C ARG A 316 3.55 5.24 163.26
N LYS A 317 3.00 4.74 162.15
CA LYS A 317 1.95 5.29 161.27
C LYS A 317 2.36 6.07 160.00
N GLU A 318 2.34 5.31 158.91
CA GLU A 318 1.82 5.73 157.61
C GLU A 318 0.39 6.26 157.69
N VAL A 319 0.07 7.22 156.82
CA VAL A 319 -0.84 7.13 155.66
C VAL A 319 -0.98 8.54 155.08
N GLU A 320 -1.22 8.65 153.77
CA GLU A 320 -1.97 9.73 153.08
C GLU A 320 -1.19 10.49 152.00
N LYS A 321 -1.39 10.07 150.74
CA LYS A 321 -1.50 10.95 149.55
C LYS A 321 -1.97 10.15 148.33
N THR A 322 -3.26 9.87 148.28
CA THR A 322 -3.98 9.36 147.11
C THR A 322 -5.24 10.21 146.93
N SER A 323 -5.20 11.22 146.06
CA SER A 323 -6.42 11.93 145.65
C SER A 323 -6.41 12.53 144.24
N THR A 324 -5.53 12.06 143.35
CA THR A 324 -5.51 12.48 141.93
C THR A 324 -5.50 11.31 140.93
N ARG A 325 -5.33 10.07 141.40
CA ARG A 325 -5.28 8.86 140.55
C ARG A 325 -6.64 8.18 140.36
N GLU A 326 -7.60 8.43 141.25
CA GLU A 326 -8.91 7.75 141.24
C GLU A 326 -9.84 8.25 140.12
N ARG A 327 -9.65 9.49 139.62
CA ARG A 327 -10.53 10.04 138.56
C ARG A 327 -10.23 9.54 137.15
N THR A 328 -8.97 9.22 136.84
CA THR A 328 -8.60 8.67 135.52
C THR A 328 -8.86 7.17 135.45
N VAL A 329 -8.65 6.44 136.56
CA VAL A 329 -8.94 4.99 136.66
C VAL A 329 -10.43 4.71 136.43
N LEU A 330 -11.34 5.49 137.03
CA LEU A 330 -12.79 5.32 136.84
C LEU A 330 -13.27 5.56 135.40
N SER A 331 -12.62 6.46 134.64
CA SER A 331 -12.97 6.72 133.24
C SER A 331 -12.55 5.57 132.32
N TYR A 332 -11.36 4.99 132.55
CA TYR A 332 -10.90 3.83 131.80
C TYR A 332 -11.71 2.59 132.19
N GLU A 333 -12.00 2.37 133.48
CA GLU A 333 -12.85 1.27 133.94
C GLU A 333 -14.26 1.30 133.31
N GLN A 334 -14.87 2.49 133.16
CA GLN A 334 -16.17 2.63 132.50
C GLN A 334 -16.13 2.37 130.98
N ALA A 335 -15.04 2.71 130.30
CA ALA A 335 -14.83 2.36 128.89
C ALA A 335 -14.56 0.85 128.73
N PHE A 336 -13.78 0.26 129.63
CA PHE A 336 -13.47 -1.17 129.67
C PHE A 336 -14.71 -2.01 130.01
N GLU A 337 -15.60 -1.57 130.90
CA GLU A 337 -16.86 -2.27 131.19
C GLU A 337 -17.81 -2.30 129.98
N LYS A 338 -17.83 -1.23 129.18
CA LYS A 338 -18.64 -1.18 127.95
C LYS A 338 -18.10 -2.16 126.89
N ILE A 339 -16.78 -2.24 126.75
CA ILE A 339 -16.13 -3.20 125.83
C ILE A 339 -16.32 -4.63 126.35
N LYS A 340 -16.16 -4.87 127.65
CA LYS A 340 -16.38 -6.18 128.30
C LYS A 340 -17.81 -6.69 128.10
N LYS A 341 -18.82 -5.82 128.16
CA LYS A 341 -20.22 -6.16 127.89
C LYS A 341 -20.51 -6.45 126.42
N ALA A 342 -19.78 -5.83 125.50
CA ALA A 342 -19.95 -6.03 124.06
C ALA A 342 -19.20 -7.27 123.52
N THR A 343 -18.06 -7.62 124.12
CA THR A 343 -17.18 -8.70 123.61
C THR A 343 -17.22 -10.00 124.44
N GLY A 344 -17.74 -9.97 125.66
CA GLY A 344 -17.94 -11.16 126.51
C GLY A 344 -16.65 -11.80 127.06
N ILE A 345 -15.49 -11.17 126.88
CA ILE A 345 -14.19 -11.69 127.33
C ILE A 345 -13.91 -11.19 128.75
N THR A 346 -13.69 -12.10 129.70
CA THR A 346 -13.55 -11.79 131.14
C THR A 346 -12.12 -11.44 131.58
N ASP A 347 -11.12 -11.77 130.76
CA ASP A 347 -9.69 -11.57 131.03
C ASP A 347 -9.14 -10.36 130.26
N ILE A 348 -8.52 -9.42 130.98
CA ILE A 348 -8.12 -8.09 130.47
C ILE A 348 -6.97 -8.24 129.47
N ASP A 349 -6.00 -9.11 129.77
CA ASP A 349 -4.83 -9.33 128.92
C ASP A 349 -5.25 -9.99 127.60
N GLN A 350 -6.22 -10.91 127.62
CA GLN A 350 -6.78 -11.53 126.42
C GLN A 350 -7.56 -10.54 125.54
N LEU A 351 -8.22 -9.54 126.14
CA LEU A 351 -8.93 -8.51 125.38
C LEU A 351 -7.95 -7.57 124.67
N VAL A 352 -6.87 -7.17 125.35
CA VAL A 352 -5.83 -6.33 124.75
C VAL A 352 -5.10 -7.08 123.64
N SER A 353 -4.73 -8.35 123.86
CA SER A 353 -4.12 -9.17 122.79
C SER A 353 -5.05 -9.30 121.58
N LYS A 354 -6.34 -9.61 121.78
CA LYS A 354 -7.30 -9.67 120.67
C LYS A 354 -7.50 -8.33 119.98
N PHE A 355 -7.42 -7.21 120.70
CA PHE A 355 -7.53 -5.89 120.09
C PHE A 355 -6.31 -5.57 119.23
N ILE A 356 -5.10 -5.87 119.71
CA ILE A 356 -3.86 -5.74 118.93
C ILE A 356 -3.92 -6.65 117.70
N ASP A 357 -4.34 -7.91 117.85
CA ASP A 357 -4.47 -8.84 116.73
C ASP A 357 -5.47 -8.33 115.68
N VAL A 358 -6.59 -7.73 116.10
CA VAL A 358 -7.58 -7.14 115.20
C VAL A 358 -7.07 -5.84 114.58
N GLU A 359 -6.31 -5.02 115.31
CA GLU A 359 -5.70 -3.79 114.80
C GLU A 359 -4.62 -4.10 113.75
N ASP A 360 -3.76 -5.10 114.02
CA ASP A 360 -2.75 -5.59 113.08
C ASP A 360 -3.40 -6.18 111.82
N GLN A 361 -4.47 -6.98 111.98
CA GLN A 361 -5.26 -7.48 110.84
C GLN A 361 -5.88 -6.34 110.02
N ASN A 362 -6.40 -5.31 110.70
CA ASN A 362 -7.01 -4.18 110.03
C ASN A 362 -5.98 -3.31 109.32
N PHE A 363 -4.79 -3.14 109.90
CA PHE A 363 -3.67 -2.45 109.28
C PHE A 363 -3.14 -3.21 108.05
N ALA A 364 -3.04 -4.54 108.15
CA ALA A 364 -2.69 -5.39 107.01
C ALA A 364 -3.73 -5.31 105.89
N LEU A 365 -5.03 -5.34 106.22
CA LEU A 365 -6.11 -5.15 105.26
C LEU A 365 -6.07 -3.77 104.60
N PHE A 366 -5.80 -2.71 105.36
CA PHE A 366 -5.68 -1.36 104.82
C PHE A 366 -4.51 -1.23 103.83
N ASN A 367 -3.35 -1.80 104.17
CA ASN A 367 -2.22 -1.85 103.25
C ASN A 367 -2.53 -2.65 101.99
N PHE A 368 -3.19 -3.80 102.13
CA PHE A 368 -3.61 -4.62 100.99
C PHE A 368 -4.61 -3.88 100.08
N VAL A 369 -5.57 -3.15 100.66
CA VAL A 369 -6.51 -2.31 99.89
C VAL A 369 -5.76 -1.20 99.14
N ASN A 370 -4.75 -0.57 99.76
CA ASN A 370 -3.96 0.45 99.11
C ASN A 370 -3.09 -0.12 97.97
N GLU A 371 -2.49 -1.30 98.18
CA GLU A 371 -1.75 -2.02 97.14
C GLU A 371 -2.65 -2.39 95.97
N LEU A 372 -3.84 -2.95 96.24
CA LEU A 372 -4.83 -3.26 95.20
C LEU A 372 -5.29 -2.01 94.45
N ASN A 373 -5.49 -0.88 95.15
CA ASN A 373 -5.87 0.37 94.50
C ASN A 373 -4.74 0.90 93.60
N ALA A 374 -3.48 0.81 94.04
CA ALA A 374 -2.33 1.15 93.21
C ALA A 374 -2.26 0.22 91.98
N GLU A 375 -2.47 -1.08 92.16
CA GLU A 375 -2.50 -2.04 91.07
C GLU A 375 -3.63 -1.74 90.08
N ILE A 376 -4.84 -1.41 90.57
CA ILE A 376 -5.97 -0.99 89.74
C ILE A 376 -5.61 0.25 88.89
N GLU A 377 -4.96 1.26 89.46
CA GLU A 377 -4.54 2.44 88.69
C GLU A 377 -3.50 2.07 87.62
N THR A 378 -2.50 1.24 87.95
CA THR A 378 -1.52 0.79 86.94
C THR A 378 -2.16 -0.02 85.81
N VAL A 379 -3.17 -0.83 86.12
CA VAL A 379 -3.91 -1.61 85.13
C VAL A 379 -4.79 -0.70 84.28
N ARG A 380 -5.43 0.32 84.88
CA ARG A 380 -6.19 1.34 84.13
C ARG A 380 -5.31 2.13 83.18
N ASP A 381 -4.12 2.53 83.60
CA ASP A 381 -3.15 3.22 82.76
C ASP A 381 -2.70 2.34 81.58
N LYS A 382 -2.41 1.05 81.84
CA LYS A 382 -2.10 0.08 80.78
C LYS A 382 -3.27 -0.11 79.81
N ILE A 383 -4.50 -0.21 80.32
CA ILE A 383 -5.70 -0.27 79.47
C ILE A 383 -5.79 0.98 78.61
N SER A 384 -5.61 2.17 79.18
CA SER A 384 -5.63 3.44 78.44
C SER A 384 -4.58 3.46 77.33
N GLN A 385 -3.33 3.12 77.64
CA GLN A 385 -2.24 3.06 76.66
C GLN A 385 -2.55 2.06 75.53
N VAL A 386 -2.99 0.85 75.87
CA VAL A 386 -3.37 -0.16 74.86
C VAL A 386 -4.56 0.31 74.02
N THR A 387 -5.55 0.99 74.61
CA THR A 387 -6.67 1.54 73.83
C THR A 387 -6.24 2.65 72.88
N GLU A 388 -5.31 3.53 73.28
CA GLU A 388 -4.73 4.54 72.39
C GLU A 388 -3.92 3.92 71.25
N GLU A 389 -3.16 2.87 71.52
CA GLU A 389 -2.45 2.12 70.49
C GLU A 389 -3.41 1.44 69.51
N ILE A 390 -4.48 0.83 70.00
CA ILE A 390 -5.53 0.23 69.16
C ILE A 390 -6.15 1.29 68.24
N GLU A 391 -6.47 2.48 68.75
CA GLU A 391 -7.03 3.57 67.94
C GLU A 391 -6.03 4.08 66.88
N LYS A 392 -4.74 4.21 67.23
CA LYS A 392 -3.67 4.54 66.26
C LYS A 392 -3.56 3.49 65.16
N PHE A 393 -3.56 2.20 65.51
CA PHE A 393 -3.48 1.11 64.54
C PHE A 393 -4.73 1.00 63.68
N LYS A 394 -5.93 1.25 64.22
CA LYS A 394 -7.16 1.35 63.42
C LYS A 394 -7.07 2.49 62.41
N GLY A 395 -6.63 3.68 62.83
CA GLY A 395 -6.44 4.82 61.93
C GLY A 395 -5.45 4.53 60.79
N GLN A 396 -4.30 3.94 61.11
CA GLN A 396 -3.32 3.49 60.11
C GLN A 396 -3.87 2.39 59.21
N GLY A 397 -4.68 1.48 59.75
CA GLY A 397 -5.36 0.42 59.01
C GLY A 397 -6.30 0.99 57.95
N VAL A 398 -7.14 1.97 58.32
CA VAL A 398 -8.07 2.63 57.40
C VAL A 398 -7.32 3.35 56.28
N GLU A 399 -6.28 4.14 56.59
CA GLU A 399 -5.50 4.82 55.54
C GLU A 399 -4.80 3.84 54.59
N MET A 400 -4.26 2.74 55.11
CA MET A 400 -3.61 1.71 54.30
C MET A 400 -4.61 0.94 53.46
N GLU A 401 -5.81 0.70 53.98
CA GLU A 401 -6.90 0.04 53.26
C GLU A 401 -7.46 0.93 52.15
N GLU A 402 -7.60 2.24 52.38
CA GLU A 402 -7.96 3.22 51.35
C GLU A 402 -6.92 3.29 50.24
N LYS A 403 -5.62 3.36 50.58
CA LYS A 403 -4.53 3.33 49.60
C LYS A 403 -4.52 2.02 48.82
N ARG A 404 -4.68 0.88 49.49
CA ARG A 404 -4.77 -0.43 48.83
C ARG A 404 -5.97 -0.50 47.88
N ARG A 405 -7.12 0.04 48.29
CA ARG A 405 -8.35 0.08 47.47
C ARG A 405 -8.23 1.05 46.30
N ALA A 406 -7.46 2.13 46.41
CA ALA A 406 -7.13 3.00 45.28
C ALA A 406 -6.25 2.25 44.27
N ILE A 407 -5.17 1.62 44.72
CA ILE A 407 -4.27 0.84 43.86
C ILE A 407 -5.00 -0.30 43.16
N LEU A 408 -5.89 -1.02 43.86
CA LEU A 408 -6.69 -2.08 43.25
C LEU A 408 -7.61 -1.55 42.15
N ARG A 409 -8.27 -0.41 42.37
CA ARG A 409 -9.11 0.23 41.35
C ARG A 409 -8.32 0.67 40.12
N ASP A 410 -7.12 1.22 40.33
CA ASP A 410 -6.24 1.63 39.23
C ASP A 410 -5.77 0.42 38.42
N LEU A 411 -5.38 -0.67 39.10
CA LEU A 411 -5.00 -1.92 38.44
C LEU A 411 -6.17 -2.58 37.70
N GLU A 412 -7.38 -2.57 38.26
CA GLU A 412 -8.59 -3.06 37.60
C GLU A 412 -8.92 -2.24 36.34
N ALA A 413 -8.79 -0.91 36.40
CA ALA A 413 -9.00 -0.05 35.25
C ALA A 413 -7.94 -0.28 34.16
N GLU A 414 -6.68 -0.47 34.54
CA GLU A 414 -5.61 -0.77 33.58
C GLU A 414 -5.78 -2.16 32.96
N LEU A 415 -6.20 -3.15 33.74
CA LEU A 415 -6.53 -4.48 33.25
C LEU A 415 -7.69 -4.43 32.24
N ALA A 416 -8.77 -3.72 32.56
CA ALA A 416 -9.91 -3.54 31.65
C ALA A 416 -9.50 -2.88 30.33
N ARG A 417 -8.62 -1.85 30.38
CA ARG A 417 -8.09 -1.20 29.18
C ARG A 417 -7.27 -2.16 28.32
N VAL A 418 -6.40 -2.95 28.94
CA VAL A 418 -5.56 -3.93 28.22
C VAL A 418 -6.40 -5.05 27.63
N GLU A 419 -7.45 -5.51 28.32
CA GLU A 419 -8.40 -6.50 27.80
C GLU A 419 -9.18 -5.96 26.60
N GLU A 420 -9.61 -4.70 26.64
CA GLU A 420 -10.27 -4.05 25.51
C GLU A 420 -9.33 -3.94 24.28
N GLU A 421 -8.10 -3.46 24.49
CA GLU A 421 -7.08 -3.38 23.44
C GLU A 421 -6.75 -4.77 22.85
N ALA A 422 -6.59 -5.79 23.71
CA ALA A 422 -6.37 -7.17 23.27
C ALA A 422 -7.57 -7.69 22.45
N GLY A 423 -8.80 -7.41 22.90
CA GLY A 423 -10.02 -7.76 22.17
C GLY A 423 -10.11 -7.07 20.80
N GLU A 424 -9.70 -5.81 20.69
CA GLU A 424 -9.59 -5.13 19.40
C GLU A 424 -8.58 -5.80 18.47
N PHE A 425 -7.38 -6.11 18.97
CA PHE A 425 -6.36 -6.79 18.17
C PHE A 425 -6.83 -8.17 17.72
N GLU A 426 -7.54 -8.92 18.56
CA GLU A 426 -8.10 -10.23 18.20
C GLU A 426 -9.20 -10.09 17.13
N ARG A 427 -10.07 -9.09 17.22
CA ARG A 427 -11.06 -8.80 16.17
C ARG A 427 -10.41 -8.43 14.84
N ARG A 428 -9.38 -7.57 14.86
CA ARG A 428 -8.61 -7.20 13.67
C ARG A 428 -7.91 -8.41 13.07
N PHE A 429 -7.29 -9.25 13.90
CA PHE A 429 -6.66 -10.49 13.46
C PHE A 429 -7.67 -11.42 12.79
N LYS A 430 -8.81 -11.70 13.44
CA LYS A 430 -9.88 -12.54 12.85
C LYS A 430 -10.37 -11.99 11.51
N THR A 431 -10.56 -10.67 11.41
CA THR A 431 -10.98 -10.04 10.14
C THR A 431 -9.92 -10.21 9.06
N SER A 432 -8.65 -9.93 9.37
CA SER A 432 -7.54 -10.10 8.43
C SER A 432 -7.37 -11.56 8.00
N THR A 433 -7.42 -12.52 8.93
CA THR A 433 -7.35 -13.95 8.61
C THR A 433 -8.50 -14.37 7.72
N ALA A 434 -9.74 -13.93 7.99
CA ALA A 434 -10.89 -14.20 7.13
C ALA A 434 -10.70 -13.62 5.72
N THR A 435 -10.13 -12.42 5.57
CA THR A 435 -9.81 -11.87 4.25
C THR A 435 -8.74 -12.68 3.51
N VAL A 436 -7.72 -13.19 4.22
CA VAL A 436 -6.68 -14.04 3.63
C VAL A 436 -7.25 -15.38 3.20
N GLU A 437 -8.10 -16.02 4.02
CA GLU A 437 -8.80 -17.26 3.65
C GLU A 437 -9.70 -17.08 2.42
N GLN A 438 -10.42 -15.96 2.34
CA GLN A 438 -11.21 -15.61 1.15
C GLN A 438 -10.33 -15.44 -0.09
N LEU A 439 -9.16 -14.79 0.04
CA LEU A 439 -8.20 -14.64 -1.05
C LEU A 439 -7.61 -15.98 -1.49
N LEU A 440 -7.22 -16.85 -0.55
CA LEU A 440 -6.72 -18.20 -0.85
C LEU A 440 -7.76 -19.00 -1.63
N THR A 441 -9.02 -18.98 -1.19
CA THR A 441 -10.13 -19.65 -1.87
C THR A 441 -10.41 -19.06 -3.25
N GLY A 442 -10.33 -17.72 -3.38
CA GLY A 442 -10.50 -17.01 -4.63
C GLY A 442 -9.41 -17.35 -5.65
N VAL A 443 -8.15 -17.37 -5.23
CA VAL A 443 -7.00 -17.75 -6.06
C VAL A 443 -7.10 -19.20 -6.50
N ASP A 444 -7.49 -20.12 -5.60
CA ASP A 444 -7.71 -21.53 -5.94
C ASP A 444 -8.85 -21.70 -6.97
N SER A 445 -9.96 -20.96 -6.82
CA SER A 445 -11.04 -20.97 -7.81
C SER A 445 -10.60 -20.42 -9.17
N VAL A 446 -9.76 -19.39 -9.22
CA VAL A 446 -9.26 -18.85 -10.49
C VAL A 446 -8.30 -19.86 -11.13
N PHE A 447 -7.36 -20.39 -10.36
CA PHE A 447 -6.37 -21.38 -10.82
C PHE A 447 -7.02 -22.61 -11.45
N THR A 448 -8.08 -23.13 -10.81
CA THR A 448 -8.85 -24.27 -11.33
C THR A 448 -9.67 -23.90 -12.58
N LYS A 449 -10.32 -22.72 -12.61
CA LYS A 449 -11.12 -22.28 -13.77
C LYS A 449 -10.29 -21.93 -14.99
N THR A 450 -9.09 -21.39 -14.82
CA THR A 450 -8.17 -21.09 -15.92
C THR A 450 -7.45 -22.32 -16.46
N GLY A 451 -7.65 -23.50 -15.85
CA GLY A 451 -7.04 -24.75 -16.29
C GLY A 451 -5.51 -24.73 -16.17
N CYS A 452 -4.98 -24.06 -15.15
CA CYS A 452 -3.53 -24.00 -14.92
C CYS A 452 -2.97 -25.38 -14.55
N ASP A 453 -1.85 -25.77 -15.14
CA ASP A 453 -1.20 -27.06 -14.86
C ASP A 453 -0.65 -27.10 -13.43
N SER A 454 -1.34 -27.85 -12.56
CA SER A 454 -0.93 -28.03 -11.18
C SER A 454 0.38 -28.82 -11.02
N SER A 455 0.79 -29.57 -12.05
CA SER A 455 1.99 -30.42 -12.04
C SER A 455 3.30 -29.63 -11.91
N ALA A 456 3.40 -28.47 -12.55
CA ALA A 456 4.58 -27.60 -12.50
C ALA A 456 4.82 -27.03 -11.09
N ILE A 457 3.73 -26.66 -10.40
CA ILE A 457 3.77 -26.11 -9.04
C ILE A 457 4.01 -27.23 -8.02
N THR A 458 3.31 -28.37 -8.14
CA THR A 458 3.45 -29.49 -7.21
C THR A 458 4.85 -30.12 -7.25
N SER A 459 5.53 -30.09 -8.40
CA SER A 459 6.94 -30.52 -8.53
C SER A 459 7.91 -29.53 -7.89
N LEU A 460 7.63 -28.22 -7.91
CA LEU A 460 8.48 -27.20 -7.27
C LEU A 460 8.29 -27.14 -5.75
N LEU A 461 7.09 -27.43 -5.26
CA LEU A 461 6.71 -27.34 -3.84
C LEU A 461 6.81 -28.66 -3.07
N GLY A 462 7.42 -29.70 -3.68
CA GLY A 462 7.73 -30.95 -2.98
C GLY A 462 6.53 -31.77 -2.50
N GLY A 463 5.39 -31.70 -3.22
CA GLY A 463 4.22 -32.53 -2.92
C GLY A 463 3.17 -31.90 -1.99
N HIS A 464 3.36 -30.67 -1.52
CA HIS A 464 2.29 -29.92 -0.87
C HIS A 464 1.33 -29.37 -1.94
N SER A 465 0.20 -30.07 -2.14
CA SER A 465 -0.86 -29.64 -3.04
C SER A 465 -1.83 -28.69 -2.33
N GLY A 466 -1.95 -27.46 -2.81
CA GLY A 466 -2.95 -26.50 -2.34
C GLY A 466 -2.43 -25.07 -2.23
N VAL A 467 -3.32 -24.11 -2.41
CA VAL A 467 -3.04 -22.69 -2.18
C VAL A 467 -3.04 -22.44 -0.67
N THR A 468 -1.87 -22.16 -0.10
CA THR A 468 -1.65 -21.83 1.31
C THR A 468 -0.96 -20.47 1.41
N GLU A 469 -0.92 -19.83 2.57
CA GLU A 469 -0.31 -18.50 2.73
C GLU A 469 1.15 -18.42 2.23
N THR A 470 1.91 -19.52 2.34
CA THR A 470 3.29 -19.60 1.88
C THR A 470 3.43 -19.90 0.39
N THR A 471 2.40 -20.47 -0.24
CA THR A 471 2.40 -20.91 -1.63
C THR A 471 1.58 -20.00 -2.56
N ILE A 472 0.79 -19.08 -2.02
CA ILE A 472 -0.15 -18.22 -2.76
C ILE A 472 0.52 -17.39 -3.86
N LEU A 473 1.73 -16.89 -3.62
CA LEU A 473 2.47 -16.06 -4.59
C LEU A 473 2.90 -16.88 -5.81
N GLN A 474 3.30 -18.13 -5.59
CA GLN A 474 3.70 -19.05 -6.66
C GLN A 474 2.48 -19.44 -7.51
N TYR A 475 1.33 -19.70 -6.88
CA TYR A 475 0.08 -19.95 -7.60
C TYR A 475 -0.37 -18.73 -8.42
N LEU A 476 -0.30 -17.51 -7.85
CA LEU A 476 -0.62 -16.27 -8.57
C LEU A 476 0.30 -16.03 -9.77
N GLY A 477 1.60 -16.30 -9.66
CA GLY A 477 2.53 -16.15 -10.79
C GLY A 477 2.22 -17.08 -11.97
N VAL A 478 1.75 -18.30 -11.69
CA VAL A 478 1.32 -19.23 -12.76
C VAL A 478 -0.03 -18.81 -13.37
N VAL A 479 -0.97 -18.33 -12.54
CA VAL A 479 -2.21 -17.72 -13.05
C VAL A 479 -1.87 -16.54 -13.96
N GLU A 480 -0.95 -15.66 -13.55
CA GLU A 480 -0.51 -14.51 -14.34
C GLU A 480 0.05 -14.95 -15.70
N GLN A 481 0.97 -15.93 -15.72
CA GLN A 481 1.52 -16.47 -16.95
C GLN A 481 0.42 -17.01 -17.89
N LYS A 482 -0.51 -17.82 -17.36
CA LYS A 482 -1.61 -18.37 -18.16
C LYS A 482 -2.58 -17.31 -18.65
N THR A 483 -2.88 -16.29 -17.85
CA THR A 483 -3.71 -15.16 -18.30
C THR A 483 -3.03 -14.36 -19.41
N ASN A 484 -1.71 -14.16 -19.36
CA ASN A 484 -0.95 -13.50 -20.42
C ASN A 484 -0.95 -14.32 -21.71
N GLU A 485 -0.81 -15.66 -21.63
CA GLU A 485 -0.93 -16.56 -22.78
C GLU A 485 -2.33 -16.47 -23.42
N LEU A 486 -3.40 -16.48 -22.61
CA LEU A 486 -4.77 -16.34 -23.10
C LEU A 486 -5.04 -14.97 -23.73
N LEU A 487 -4.48 -13.88 -23.17
CA LEU A 487 -4.58 -12.54 -23.74
C LEU A 487 -3.86 -12.45 -25.09
N GLN A 488 -2.68 -13.08 -25.22
CA GLN A 488 -1.96 -13.17 -26.50
C GLN A 488 -2.76 -13.95 -27.54
N LEU A 489 -3.36 -15.09 -27.16
CA LEU A 489 -4.23 -15.86 -28.04
C LEU A 489 -5.48 -15.06 -28.46
N GLN A 490 -6.10 -14.32 -27.53
CA GLN A 490 -7.24 -13.46 -27.84
C GLN A 490 -6.84 -12.33 -28.79
N ALA A 491 -5.67 -11.71 -28.58
CA ALA A 491 -5.14 -10.69 -29.49
C ALA A 491 -4.88 -11.26 -30.89
N PHE A 492 -4.37 -12.50 -30.97
CA PHE A 492 -4.17 -13.22 -32.23
C PHE A 492 -5.49 -13.55 -32.93
N ILE A 493 -6.50 -14.03 -32.20
CA ILE A 493 -7.85 -14.30 -32.76
C ILE A 493 -8.48 -13.00 -33.27
N LYS A 494 -8.42 -11.92 -32.50
CA LYS A 494 -8.92 -10.60 -32.94
C LYS A 494 -8.19 -10.09 -34.18
N ALA A 495 -6.87 -10.29 -34.26
CA ALA A 495 -6.09 -9.94 -35.43
C ALA A 495 -6.51 -10.76 -36.67
N LYS A 496 -6.84 -12.04 -36.48
CA LYS A 496 -7.34 -12.93 -37.53
C LYS A 496 -8.76 -12.57 -37.98
N GLU A 497 -9.65 -12.23 -37.05
CA GLU A 497 -11.02 -11.75 -37.35
C GLU A 497 -11.01 -10.38 -38.03
N SER A 498 -10.05 -9.51 -37.72
CA SER A 498 -9.83 -8.25 -38.46
C SER A 498 -9.13 -8.45 -39.81
N GLY A 499 -8.65 -9.66 -40.09
CA GLY A 499 -7.90 -10.04 -41.28
C GLY A 499 -8.69 -10.86 -42.30
N ASP A 500 -9.99 -11.12 -42.07
CA ASP A 500 -10.91 -11.63 -43.08
C ASP A 500 -11.65 -10.45 -43.74
N PRO A 501 -11.17 -9.93 -44.89
CA PRO A 501 -12.06 -9.32 -45.85
C PRO A 501 -12.82 -10.47 -46.54
N GLU A 502 -14.09 -10.66 -46.20
CA GLU A 502 -15.02 -11.27 -47.13
C GLU A 502 -15.08 -10.38 -48.39
N GLN A 503 -14.27 -10.71 -49.39
CA GLN A 503 -14.63 -10.88 -50.82
C GLN A 503 -13.41 -11.23 -51.67
#